data_AF-A0A833DXC5-F1
#
_entry.id   AF-A0A833DXC5-F1
#
_cell.length_a   1.000
_cell.length_b   1.000
_cell.length_c   1.000
_cell.angle_alpha   90.00
_cell.angle_beta   90.00
_cell.angle_gamma   90.00
#
_symmetry.space_group_name_H-M   'P 1'
#
loop_
_entity.id
_entity.type
_entity.pdbx_description
1 polymer ?
#
loop_
_entity_poly.entity_id
_entity_poly.type
_entity_poly.pdbx_seq_one_letter_code
_entity_poly.pdbx_strand_id
1 'polypeptide(L)'
;MRYYMYIVAIISLTEKESLASILVKLKSRSIDIVARDEEQRRVIVRIPTYELPYVLEIVRSYARSASFEFKASIRRKIDVKKLVKDRKEIVIGYEDIGKVKLLMLKCETGCSYVEVKGRELLLKYCRPPLTQPTLPSQIPPVLCSYNYPADNIMDAYEKAKKCFENIVSVLGN
;
A
#
# COMPACT_ATOMS: atom_id res chain seq x y z
N MET A 1 -13.59 9.95 10.32
CA MET A 1 -13.84 9.32 9.00
C MET A 1 -13.33 7.89 9.05
N ARG A 2 -14.12 6.87 8.68
CA ARG A 2 -13.64 5.48 8.68
C ARG A 2 -12.85 5.18 7.40
N TYR A 3 -11.74 4.46 7.53
CA TYR A 3 -10.95 3.95 6.42
C TYR A 3 -10.64 2.46 6.64
N TYR A 4 -10.42 1.72 5.56
CA TYR A 4 -10.03 0.32 5.60
C TYR A 4 -8.60 0.16 5.10
N MET A 5 -7.68 -0.23 6.00
CA MET A 5 -6.29 -0.50 5.67
C MET A 5 -6.10 -1.97 5.32
N TYR A 6 -5.28 -2.25 4.32
CA TYR A 6 -4.93 -3.60 3.91
C TYR A 6 -3.56 -3.60 3.24
N ILE A 7 -3.00 -4.79 3.07
CA ILE A 7 -1.69 -4.99 2.48
C ILE A 7 -1.86 -5.85 1.25
N VAL A 8 -1.20 -5.50 0.15
CA VAL A 8 -1.05 -6.38 -0.99
C VAL A 8 0.36 -6.94 -0.95
N ALA A 9 0.50 -8.26 -0.98
CA ALA A 9 1.80 -8.90 -1.06
C ALA A 9 1.89 -9.81 -2.28
N ILE A 10 3.03 -9.77 -2.96
CA ILE A 10 3.43 -10.72 -3.98
C ILE A 10 4.51 -11.57 -3.35
N ILE A 11 4.26 -12.86 -3.17
CA ILE A 11 5.14 -13.79 -2.47
C ILE A 11 5.64 -14.82 -3.49
N SER A 12 6.96 -14.89 -3.68
CA SER A 12 7.62 -15.88 -4.52
C SER A 12 8.18 -16.99 -3.62
N LEU A 13 7.63 -18.19 -3.72
CA LEU A 13 7.91 -19.29 -2.81
C LEU A 13 9.15 -20.09 -3.24
N THR A 14 9.84 -20.66 -2.25
CA THR A 14 10.83 -21.71 -2.46
C THR A 14 10.15 -23.05 -2.78
N GLU A 15 10.93 -24.05 -3.15
CA GLU A 15 10.45 -25.42 -3.42
C GLU A 15 10.19 -26.25 -2.17
N LYS A 16 10.59 -25.76 -0.99
CA LYS A 16 10.57 -26.50 0.28
C LYS A 16 9.18 -26.96 0.74
N GLU A 17 8.13 -26.31 0.29
CA GLU A 17 6.74 -26.59 0.68
C GLU A 17 5.84 -26.53 -0.55
N SER A 18 4.79 -27.36 -0.61
CA SER A 18 3.88 -27.30 -1.75
C SER A 18 3.12 -25.96 -1.78
N LEU A 19 2.89 -25.39 -2.97
CA LEU A 19 2.08 -24.18 -3.12
C LEU A 19 0.68 -24.40 -2.52
N ALA A 20 0.09 -25.57 -2.75
CA ALA A 20 -1.22 -25.93 -2.19
C ALA A 20 -1.26 -25.83 -0.66
N SER A 21 -0.24 -26.34 0.05
CA SER A 21 -0.12 -26.22 1.51
C SER A 21 -0.13 -24.76 1.96
N ILE A 22 0.62 -23.89 1.26
CA ILE A 22 0.69 -22.46 1.58
C ILE A 22 -0.66 -21.78 1.32
N LEU A 23 -1.35 -22.11 0.22
CA LEU A 23 -2.66 -21.55 -0.06
C LEU A 23 -3.70 -21.94 1.01
N VAL A 24 -3.66 -23.18 1.51
CA VAL A 24 -4.53 -23.62 2.61
C VAL A 24 -4.25 -22.84 3.90
N LYS A 25 -2.96 -22.68 4.25
CA LYS A 25 -2.50 -21.88 5.40
C LYS A 25 -2.98 -20.42 5.33
N LEU A 26 -2.93 -19.81 4.15
CA LEU A 26 -3.39 -18.43 3.95
C LEU A 26 -4.93 -18.34 4.04
N LYS A 27 -5.67 -19.24 3.39
CA LYS A 27 -7.14 -19.24 3.40
C LYS A 27 -7.73 -19.44 4.79
N SER A 28 -7.09 -20.25 5.64
CA SER A 28 -7.59 -20.52 7.00
C SER A 28 -7.56 -19.28 7.92
N ARG A 29 -6.89 -18.20 7.50
CA ARG A 29 -6.72 -16.94 8.24
C ARG A 29 -7.46 -15.75 7.63
N SER A 30 -8.46 -15.99 6.77
CA SER A 30 -9.18 -14.92 6.07
C SER A 30 -8.27 -14.00 5.23
N ILE A 31 -7.18 -14.55 4.69
CA ILE A 31 -6.32 -13.86 3.73
C ILE A 31 -6.83 -14.16 2.33
N ASP A 32 -7.15 -13.11 1.58
CA ASP A 32 -7.69 -13.24 0.24
C ASP A 32 -6.56 -13.54 -0.75
N ILE A 33 -6.68 -14.64 -1.49
CA ILE A 33 -5.78 -14.94 -2.61
C ILE A 33 -6.34 -14.26 -3.86
N VAL A 34 -5.61 -13.28 -4.37
CA VAL A 34 -6.01 -12.48 -5.54
C VAL A 34 -5.62 -13.18 -6.84
N ALA A 35 -4.41 -13.75 -6.88
CA ALA A 35 -3.90 -14.50 -8.03
C ALA A 35 -2.83 -15.49 -7.59
N ARG A 36 -2.59 -16.50 -8.42
CA ARG A 36 -1.51 -17.48 -8.23
C ARG A 36 -0.94 -17.90 -9.57
N ASP A 37 0.32 -18.29 -9.54
CA ASP A 37 1.12 -18.72 -10.67
C ASP A 37 1.92 -19.94 -10.20
N GLU A 38 1.53 -21.13 -10.66
CA GLU A 38 2.10 -22.38 -10.18
C GLU A 38 3.51 -22.61 -10.73
N GLU A 39 3.74 -22.23 -11.98
CA GLU A 39 5.03 -22.34 -12.67
C GLU A 39 6.09 -21.46 -12.00
N GLN A 40 5.75 -20.19 -11.75
CA GLN A 40 6.64 -19.26 -11.05
C GLN A 40 6.58 -19.38 -9.52
N ARG A 41 5.74 -20.31 -9.00
CA ARG A 41 5.49 -20.52 -7.57
C ARG A 41 5.20 -19.23 -6.80
N ARG A 42 4.39 -18.36 -7.41
CA ARG A 42 4.11 -17.01 -6.93
C ARG A 42 2.64 -16.86 -6.56
N VAL A 43 2.37 -16.19 -5.45
CA VAL A 43 1.02 -15.88 -5.00
C VAL A 43 0.87 -14.39 -4.74
N ILE A 44 -0.25 -13.82 -5.18
CA ILE A 44 -0.65 -12.45 -4.86
C ILE A 44 -1.77 -12.54 -3.83
N VAL A 45 -1.57 -11.92 -2.68
CA VAL A 45 -2.52 -11.93 -1.57
C VAL A 45 -2.91 -10.52 -1.17
N ARG A 46 -4.14 -10.39 -0.67
CA ARG A 46 -4.61 -9.22 0.07
C ARG A 46 -4.76 -9.63 1.53
N ILE A 47 -4.01 -8.94 2.38
CA ILE A 47 -3.80 -9.31 3.78
C ILE A 47 -4.48 -8.24 4.66
N PRO A 48 -5.40 -8.64 5.56
CA PRO A 48 -5.85 -7.78 6.64
C PRO A 48 -4.67 -7.39 7.53
N THR A 49 -4.61 -6.15 8.02
CA THR A 49 -3.42 -5.67 8.77
C THR A 49 -3.09 -6.50 10.01
N TYR A 50 -4.09 -7.08 10.68
CA TYR A 50 -3.89 -7.94 11.84
C TYR A 50 -3.26 -9.30 11.51
N GLU A 51 -3.29 -9.75 10.24
CA GLU A 51 -2.65 -11.00 9.78
C GLU A 51 -1.22 -10.79 9.28
N LEU A 52 -0.71 -9.54 9.24
CA LEU A 52 0.65 -9.28 8.79
C LEU A 52 1.72 -10.12 9.52
N PRO A 53 1.70 -10.27 10.86
CA PRO A 53 2.69 -11.08 11.56
C PRO A 53 2.71 -12.53 11.09
N TYR A 54 1.53 -13.12 10.88
CA TYR A 54 1.38 -14.49 10.39
C TYR A 54 1.90 -14.64 8.95
N VAL A 55 1.58 -13.70 8.06
CA VAL A 55 2.12 -13.73 6.69
C VAL A 55 3.64 -13.58 6.68
N LEU A 56 4.21 -12.75 7.56
CA LEU A 56 5.65 -12.61 7.67
C LEU A 56 6.33 -13.89 8.16
N GLU A 57 5.67 -14.68 9.01
CA GLU A 57 6.15 -16.03 9.37
C GLU A 57 6.21 -16.95 8.15
N ILE A 58 5.15 -16.96 7.33
CA ILE A 58 5.13 -17.71 6.07
C ILE A 58 6.25 -17.25 5.13
N VAL A 59 6.42 -15.94 4.96
CA VAL A 59 7.45 -15.38 4.08
C VAL A 59 8.85 -15.76 4.56
N ARG A 60 9.13 -15.68 5.86
CA ARG A 60 10.43 -16.05 6.43
C ARG A 60 10.76 -17.53 6.23
N SER A 61 9.77 -18.41 6.42
CA SER A 61 9.98 -19.85 6.36
C SER A 61 10.02 -20.40 4.93
N TYR A 62 9.24 -19.80 4.02
CA TYR A 62 8.94 -20.44 2.73
C TYR A 62 9.20 -19.55 1.51
N ALA A 63 9.38 -18.24 1.64
CA ALA A 63 9.56 -17.36 0.48
C ALA A 63 11.04 -17.15 0.12
N ARG A 64 11.31 -17.11 -1.18
CA ARG A 64 12.58 -16.62 -1.75
C ARG A 64 12.63 -15.10 -1.69
N SER A 65 11.50 -14.47 -2.03
CA SER A 65 11.32 -13.03 -1.97
C SER A 65 9.84 -12.70 -1.79
N ALA A 66 9.56 -11.50 -1.28
CA ALA A 66 8.21 -10.97 -1.26
C ALA A 66 8.22 -9.45 -1.41
N SER A 67 7.23 -8.90 -2.11
CA SER A 67 7.01 -7.46 -2.27
C SER A 67 5.70 -7.07 -1.62
N PHE A 68 5.72 -6.03 -0.79
CA PHE A 68 4.59 -5.56 -0.01
C PHE A 68 4.20 -4.13 -0.39
N GLU A 69 2.90 -3.89 -0.53
CA GLU A 69 2.32 -2.56 -0.70
C GLU A 69 1.28 -2.31 0.39
N PHE A 70 1.45 -1.21 1.13
CA PHE A 70 0.51 -0.79 2.17
C PHE A 70 -0.53 0.15 1.57
N LYS A 71 -1.81 -0.19 1.72
CA LYS A 71 -2.92 0.55 1.11
C LYS A 71 -4.03 0.86 2.11
N ALA A 72 -4.77 1.92 1.83
CA ALA A 72 -5.99 2.24 2.53
C ALA A 72 -7.08 2.71 1.56
N SER A 73 -8.33 2.34 1.82
CA SER A 73 -9.49 2.80 1.05
C SER A 73 -10.43 3.61 1.92
N ILE A 74 -10.92 4.73 1.38
CA ILE A 74 -11.87 5.63 2.01
C ILE A 74 -13.02 5.88 1.03
N ARG A 75 -14.25 5.77 1.52
CA ARG A 75 -15.46 6.11 0.75
C ARG A 75 -16.01 7.45 1.21
N ARG A 76 -15.48 8.55 0.64
CA ARG A 76 -15.95 9.92 0.89
C ARG A 76 -15.70 10.81 -0.33
N LYS A 77 -16.59 11.77 -0.58
CA LYS A 77 -16.32 12.83 -1.56
C LYS A 77 -15.36 13.85 -0.94
N ILE A 78 -14.26 14.17 -1.64
CA ILE A 78 -13.33 15.21 -1.23
C ILE A 78 -13.23 16.25 -2.33
N ASP A 79 -13.25 17.52 -1.93
CA ASP A 79 -12.94 18.62 -2.84
C ASP A 79 -11.42 18.75 -2.98
N VAL A 80 -10.88 18.06 -3.98
CA VAL A 80 -9.45 18.04 -4.27
C VAL A 80 -8.92 19.44 -4.59
N LYS A 81 -9.70 20.31 -5.26
CA LYS A 81 -9.23 21.66 -5.61
C LYS A 81 -9.08 22.50 -4.35
N LYS A 82 -10.04 22.40 -3.42
CA LYS A 82 -9.96 23.03 -2.11
C LYS A 82 -8.77 22.50 -1.30
N LEU A 83 -8.57 21.18 -1.26
CA LEU A 83 -7.42 20.57 -0.57
C LEU A 83 -6.08 21.10 -1.09
N VAL A 84 -5.90 21.13 -2.41
CA VAL A 84 -4.68 21.65 -3.06
C VAL A 84 -4.47 23.14 -2.75
N LYS A 85 -5.54 23.93 -2.69
CA LYS A 85 -5.47 25.37 -2.40
C LYS A 85 -5.13 25.65 -0.92
N ASP A 86 -5.81 24.96 -0.01
CA ASP A 86 -5.85 25.27 1.42
C ASP A 86 -4.77 24.53 2.22
N ARG A 87 -4.17 23.46 1.66
CA ARG A 87 -3.20 22.57 2.32
C ARG A 87 -1.91 22.39 1.52
N LYS A 88 -1.30 23.49 1.06
CA LYS A 88 -0.08 23.47 0.23
C LYS A 88 1.13 22.85 0.95
N GLU A 89 1.14 22.88 2.28
CA GLU A 89 2.23 22.38 3.12
C GLU A 89 2.35 20.85 3.13
N ILE A 90 1.24 20.15 2.86
CA ILE A 90 1.22 18.69 2.75
C ILE A 90 1.09 18.21 1.30
N VAL A 91 0.52 19.01 0.39
CA VAL A 91 0.38 18.61 -1.01
C VAL A 91 1.69 18.88 -1.74
N ILE A 92 2.44 17.82 -2.01
CA ILE A 92 3.75 17.89 -2.71
C ILE A 92 3.64 17.57 -4.21
N GLY A 93 2.47 17.11 -4.67
CA GLY A 93 2.18 16.88 -6.09
C GLY A 93 0.67 16.73 -6.33
N TYR A 94 0.20 17.20 -7.48
CA TYR A 94 -1.18 17.10 -7.92
C TYR A 94 -1.24 16.95 -9.44
N GLU A 95 -2.14 16.09 -9.92
CA GLU A 95 -2.40 15.91 -11.35
C GLU A 95 -3.87 15.56 -11.59
N ASP A 96 -4.48 16.23 -12.57
CA ASP A 96 -5.86 15.96 -13.00
C ASP A 96 -5.83 15.16 -14.31
N ILE A 97 -6.22 13.88 -14.25
CA ILE A 97 -6.28 12.98 -15.41
C ILE A 97 -7.76 12.72 -15.77
N GLY A 98 -8.59 13.76 -15.66
CA GLY A 98 -10.01 13.73 -16.01
C GLY A 98 -10.87 13.08 -14.93
N LYS A 99 -11.19 11.79 -15.08
CA LYS A 99 -12.06 11.07 -14.11
C LYS A 99 -11.33 10.70 -12.82
N VAL A 100 -9.99 10.78 -12.83
CA VAL A 100 -9.11 10.41 -11.73
C VAL A 100 -8.24 11.61 -11.40
N LYS A 101 -8.17 11.94 -10.11
CA LYS A 101 -7.26 12.97 -9.60
C LYS A 101 -6.19 12.29 -8.76
N LEU A 102 -4.94 12.60 -9.05
CA LEU A 102 -3.79 12.06 -8.34
C LEU A 102 -3.20 13.13 -7.43
N LEU A 103 -2.88 12.74 -6.21
CA LEU A 103 -2.22 13.58 -5.24
C LEU A 103 -1.03 12.84 -4.65
N MET A 104 -0.04 13.62 -4.27
CA MET A 104 1.03 13.20 -3.38
C MET A 104 0.97 14.04 -2.13
N LEU A 105 0.76 13.37 -1.00
CA LEU A 105 0.65 14.00 0.30
C LEU A 105 1.88 13.64 1.15
N LYS A 106 2.55 14.65 1.71
CA LYS A 106 3.67 14.49 2.61
C LYS A 106 3.21 13.89 3.94
N CYS A 107 3.99 12.95 4.45
CA CYS A 107 3.92 12.44 5.80
C CYS A 107 5.26 12.69 6.51
N GLU A 108 5.30 12.55 7.83
CA GLU A 108 6.55 12.74 8.60
C GLU A 108 7.66 11.78 8.15
N THR A 109 7.30 10.54 7.85
CA THR A 109 8.23 9.43 7.57
C THR A 109 8.24 8.99 6.10
N GLY A 110 7.53 9.69 5.22
CA GLY A 110 7.38 9.33 3.82
C GLY A 110 6.30 10.15 3.11
N CYS A 111 5.55 9.51 2.23
CA CYS A 111 4.42 10.14 1.55
C CYS A 111 3.29 9.15 1.25
N SER A 112 2.10 9.68 1.02
CA SER A 112 0.96 8.93 0.50
C SER A 112 0.70 9.36 -0.93
N TYR A 113 0.79 8.40 -1.85
CA TYR A 113 0.12 8.51 -3.14
C TYR A 113 -1.38 8.35 -2.92
N VAL A 114 -2.18 9.24 -3.49
CA VAL A 114 -3.64 9.21 -3.35
C VAL A 114 -4.29 9.29 -4.71
N GLU A 115 -5.09 8.28 -5.02
CA GLU A 115 -5.96 8.26 -6.20
C GLU A 115 -7.38 8.59 -5.76
N VAL A 116 -7.98 9.62 -6.35
CA VAL A 116 -9.36 10.04 -6.08
C VAL A 116 -10.22 9.76 -7.31
N LYS A 117 -11.21 8.88 -7.15
CA LYS A 117 -12.18 8.49 -8.19
C LYS A 117 -13.60 8.65 -7.65
N GLY A 118 -14.22 9.79 -7.95
CA GLY A 118 -15.58 10.10 -7.47
C GLY A 118 -15.65 10.23 -5.94
N ARG A 119 -16.19 9.21 -5.26
CA ARG A 119 -16.25 9.11 -3.79
C ARG A 119 -15.24 8.12 -3.21
N GLU A 120 -14.42 7.51 -4.04
CA GLU A 120 -13.43 6.54 -3.60
C GLU A 120 -12.05 7.20 -3.58
N LEU A 121 -11.37 7.03 -2.45
CA LEU A 121 -9.97 7.40 -2.30
C LEU A 121 -9.19 6.15 -2.00
N LEU A 122 -8.14 5.93 -2.79
CA LEU A 122 -7.15 4.90 -2.56
C LEU A 122 -5.85 5.57 -2.16
N LEU A 123 -5.34 5.22 -0.99
CA LEU A 123 -4.08 5.68 -0.47
C LEU A 123 -3.07 4.54 -0.59
N LYS A 124 -1.84 4.88 -0.98
CA LYS A 124 -0.70 3.97 -1.03
C LYS A 124 0.48 4.64 -0.35
N TYR A 125 1.08 3.97 0.63
CA TYR A 125 2.24 4.50 1.32
C TYR A 125 3.50 4.31 0.46
N CYS A 126 4.30 5.36 0.36
CA CYS A 126 5.50 5.40 -0.45
C CYS A 126 6.66 6.03 0.34
N ARG A 127 7.88 5.63 -0.02
CA ARG A 127 9.10 6.32 0.37
C ARG A 127 9.07 7.75 -0.18
N PRO A 128 9.69 8.72 0.53
CA PRO A 128 9.73 10.09 0.05
C PRO A 128 10.45 10.15 -1.32
N PRO A 129 9.94 10.93 -2.29
CA PRO A 129 10.61 11.09 -3.57
C PRO A 129 11.96 11.80 -3.37
N LEU A 130 12.98 11.37 -4.12
CA LEU A 130 14.34 11.93 -4.03
C LEU A 130 14.41 13.36 -4.57
N THR A 131 13.52 13.74 -5.49
CA THR A 131 13.43 15.08 -6.07
C THR A 131 12.01 15.62 -5.95
N GLN A 132 11.87 16.90 -5.60
CA GLN A 132 10.60 17.63 -5.60
C GLN A 132 10.62 18.69 -6.70
N PRO A 133 9.51 18.92 -7.44
CA PRO A 133 8.26 18.15 -7.48
C PRO A 133 8.27 17.04 -8.54
N THR A 134 7.87 15.82 -8.18
CA THR A 134 7.57 14.74 -9.14
C THR A 134 6.07 14.78 -9.48
N LEU A 135 5.70 14.71 -10.77
CA LEU A 135 4.31 14.50 -11.16
C LEU A 135 3.81 13.17 -10.56
N PRO A 136 2.64 13.11 -9.91
CA PRO A 136 2.12 11.88 -9.30
C PRO A 136 2.08 10.68 -10.26
N SER A 137 1.76 10.88 -11.54
CA SER A 137 1.79 9.81 -12.56
C SER A 137 3.17 9.24 -12.85
N GLN A 138 4.25 9.98 -12.54
CA GLN A 138 5.63 9.60 -12.84
C GLN A 138 6.33 8.91 -11.68
N ILE A 139 5.62 8.61 -10.59
CA ILE A 139 6.21 8.00 -9.41
C ILE A 139 6.68 6.58 -9.74
N PRO A 140 7.97 6.28 -9.55
CA PRO A 140 8.48 4.93 -9.73
C PRO A 140 7.75 3.96 -8.79
N PRO A 141 7.20 2.84 -9.29
CA PRO A 141 6.47 1.87 -8.46
C PRO A 141 7.28 1.35 -7.26
N VAL A 142 8.61 1.29 -7.40
CA VAL A 142 9.55 0.88 -6.36
C VAL A 142 9.47 1.75 -5.10
N LEU A 143 9.10 3.04 -5.22
CA LEU A 143 8.95 3.89 -4.04
C LEU A 143 7.82 3.42 -3.13
N CYS A 144 6.81 2.76 -3.68
CA CYS A 144 5.62 2.30 -2.95
C CYS A 144 5.58 0.78 -2.76
N SER A 145 6.71 0.09 -2.99
CA SER A 145 6.87 -1.36 -2.83
C SER A 145 8.03 -1.65 -1.89
N TYR A 146 7.80 -2.50 -0.89
CA TYR A 146 8.76 -2.87 0.15
C TYR A 146 9.11 -4.35 0.01
N ASN A 147 10.38 -4.66 -0.18
CA ASN A 147 10.84 -5.99 -0.57
C ASN A 147 11.49 -6.71 0.61
N TYR A 148 11.01 -7.89 0.95
CA TYR A 148 11.72 -8.82 1.83
C TYR A 148 12.78 -9.60 1.04
N PRO A 149 14.01 -9.77 1.57
CA PRO A 149 14.47 -9.39 2.92
C PRO A 149 15.12 -8.00 3.04
N ALA A 150 15.17 -7.22 1.96
CA ALA A 150 15.90 -5.94 1.93
C ALA A 150 15.32 -4.86 2.85
N ASP A 151 14.00 -4.87 3.06
CA ASP A 151 13.26 -3.89 3.86
C ASP A 151 12.73 -4.49 5.17
N ASN A 152 12.68 -3.67 6.22
CA ASN A 152 11.96 -3.99 7.45
C ASN A 152 10.45 -3.75 7.26
N ILE A 153 9.73 -4.81 6.92
CA ILE A 153 8.29 -4.75 6.57
C ILE A 153 7.42 -4.28 7.74
N MET A 154 7.76 -4.63 8.98
CA MET A 154 7.01 -4.19 10.17
C MET A 154 7.18 -2.71 10.43
N ASP A 155 8.40 -2.18 10.31
CA ASP A 155 8.64 -0.74 10.42
C ASP A 155 7.92 0.05 9.31
N ALA A 156 7.95 -0.46 8.08
CA ALA A 156 7.21 0.13 6.96
C ALA A 156 5.69 0.14 7.20
N TYR A 157 5.13 -0.92 7.78
CA TYR A 157 3.72 -1.00 8.18
C TYR A 157 3.35 0.06 9.23
N GLU A 158 4.13 0.20 10.30
CA GLU A 158 3.86 1.19 11.36
C GLU A 158 3.94 2.62 10.84
N LYS A 159 4.91 2.90 9.96
CA LYS A 159 5.02 4.20 9.28
C LYS A 159 3.84 4.46 8.34
N ALA A 160 3.41 3.45 7.58
CA ALA A 160 2.24 3.55 6.71
C ALA A 160 0.97 3.85 7.52
N LYS A 161 0.76 3.14 8.64
CA LYS A 161 -0.38 3.33 9.54
C LYS A 161 -0.46 4.78 10.03
N LYS A 162 0.63 5.30 10.62
CA LYS A 162 0.70 6.70 11.10
C LYS A 162 0.47 7.70 9.98
N CYS A 163 1.06 7.47 8.80
CA CYS A 163 0.85 8.32 7.63
C CYS A 163 -0.63 8.37 7.22
N PHE A 164 -1.30 7.21 7.10
CA PHE A 164 -2.71 7.17 6.73
C PHE A 164 -3.62 7.79 7.80
N GLU A 165 -3.35 7.59 9.09
CA GLU A 165 -4.08 8.25 10.19
C GLU A 165 -3.99 9.77 10.08
N ASN A 166 -2.79 10.31 9.83
CA ASN A 166 -2.56 11.74 9.65
C ASN A 166 -3.33 12.28 8.43
N ILE A 167 -3.23 11.60 7.28
CA ILE A 167 -3.97 12.00 6.07
C ILE A 167 -5.49 11.96 6.31
N VAL A 168 -6.00 10.92 6.94
CA VAL A 168 -7.44 10.79 7.25
C VAL A 168 -7.92 11.91 8.17
N SER A 169 -7.09 12.33 9.14
CA SER A 169 -7.39 13.46 10.02
C SER A 169 -7.52 14.77 9.23
N VAL A 170 -6.53 15.05 8.36
CA VAL A 170 -6.53 16.23 7.49
C VAL A 170 -7.75 16.25 6.55
N LEU A 171 -8.07 15.11 5.94
CA LEU A 171 -9.19 14.97 5.00
C LEU A 171 -10.57 14.96 5.69
N GLY A 172 -10.58 14.70 7.00
CA GLY A 172 -11.79 14.62 7.81
C GLY A 172 -12.31 15.96 8.31
N ASN A 173 -11.40 16.93 8.49
CA ASN A 173 -11.63 18.31 8.90
C ASN A 173 -11.84 19.24 7.69
#